data_AF-A0A6A5ADG5-F1
#
_entry.id   AF-A0A6A5ADG5-F1
#
_cell.length_a   1.000
_cell.length_b   1.000
_cell.length_c   1.000
_cell.angle_alpha   90.00
_cell.angle_beta   90.00
_cell.angle_gamma   90.00
#
_symmetry.space_group_name_H-M   'P 1'
#
loop_
_entity.id
_entity.type
_entity.pdbx_description
1 polymer ?
#
loop_
_entity_poly.entity_id
_entity_poly.type
_entity_poly.pdbx_seq_one_letter_code
_entity_poly.pdbx_strand_id
1 'polypeptide(L)'
;MAEIAYYDGDLSDALTKLDQIMAKLSKAPPGVKSEVLVEAEKKLKEVIDLKKGFSLALRQVTDREDIKTYREKNDVYAARVEELTREVKWAKTETDRNGLFGDAKAKAAKVPTGNTDMLNKAQELQGKTEVSLKNTQKMIENSKEVALATGETLREQRNQLNAITEEVMRMDDGVARANK
;
A
#
# COMPACT_ATOMS: atom_id res chain seq x y z
N MET A 1 22.86 10.21 0.54
CA MET A 1 23.30 8.91 -0.01
C MET A 1 23.06 7.76 0.98
N ALA A 2 23.52 7.83 2.25
CA ALA A 2 23.39 6.71 3.21
C ALA A 2 21.95 6.37 3.63
N GLU A 3 21.06 7.37 3.74
CA GLU A 3 19.71 7.17 4.29
C GLU A 3 18.80 6.39 3.34
N ILE A 4 18.85 6.65 2.03
CA ILE A 4 18.03 5.88 1.07
C ILE A 4 18.49 4.42 0.95
N ALA A 5 19.79 4.15 1.04
CA ALA A 5 20.32 2.80 1.02
C ALA A 5 19.90 2.01 2.28
N TYR A 6 19.84 2.68 3.43
CA TYR A 6 19.29 2.11 4.67
C TYR A 6 17.82 1.73 4.50
N TYR A 7 16.99 2.66 4.00
CA TYR A 7 15.58 2.37 3.74
C TYR A 7 15.37 1.31 2.65
N ASP A 8 16.25 1.24 1.64
CA ASP A 8 16.22 0.19 0.61
C ASP A 8 16.41 -1.19 1.23
N GLY A 9 17.44 -1.34 2.08
CA GLY A 9 17.73 -2.58 2.80
C GLY A 9 16.57 -3.00 3.70
N ASP A 10 16.14 -2.10 4.59
CA ASP A 10 15.08 -2.35 5.56
C ASP A 10 13.74 -2.70 4.88
N LEU A 11 13.39 -2.01 3.80
CA LEU A 11 12.17 -2.27 3.05
C LEU A 11 12.22 -3.63 2.33
N SER A 12 13.35 -3.97 1.71
CA SER A 12 13.51 -5.26 1.04
C SER A 12 13.45 -6.44 2.04
N ASP A 13 14.06 -6.27 3.21
CA ASP A 13 14.04 -7.25 4.29
C ASP A 13 12.63 -7.40 4.88
N ALA A 14 11.93 -6.28 5.07
CA ALA A 14 10.57 -6.29 5.59
C ALA A 14 9.59 -6.94 4.61
N LEU A 15 9.73 -6.69 3.30
CA LEU A 15 8.96 -7.35 2.25
C LEU A 15 9.21 -8.86 2.23
N THR A 16 10.49 -9.27 2.27
CA THR A 16 10.86 -10.69 2.32
C THR A 16 10.30 -11.40 3.55
N LYS A 17 10.33 -10.74 4.72
CA LYS A 17 9.74 -11.28 5.96
C LYS A 17 8.22 -11.40 5.85
N LEU A 18 7.54 -10.41 5.27
CA LEU A 18 6.10 -10.47 5.04
C LEU A 18 5.73 -11.62 4.08
N ASP A 19 6.50 -11.82 3.01
CA ASP A 19 6.32 -12.95 2.09
C ASP A 19 6.45 -14.31 2.81
N GLN A 20 7.43 -14.44 3.69
CA GLN A 20 7.61 -15.64 4.49
C GLN A 20 6.44 -15.87 5.45
N ILE A 21 5.90 -14.81 6.07
CA ILE A 21 4.72 -14.89 6.95
C ILE A 21 3.49 -15.30 6.13
N MET A 22 3.29 -14.72 4.95
CA MET A 22 2.19 -15.08 4.05
C MET A 22 2.28 -16.53 3.56
N ALA A 23 3.50 -16.99 3.23
CA ALA A 23 3.74 -18.39 2.91
C ALA A 23 3.42 -19.32 4.09
N LYS A 24 3.77 -18.93 5.33
CA LYS A 24 3.38 -19.68 6.54
C LYS A 24 1.87 -19.67 6.73
N LEU A 25 1.20 -18.54 6.54
CA LEU A 25 -0.25 -18.39 6.67
C LEU A 25 -1.02 -19.33 5.73
N SER A 26 -0.54 -19.48 4.50
CA SER A 26 -1.14 -20.41 3.52
C SER A 26 -1.13 -21.87 3.98
N LYS A 27 -0.09 -22.27 4.73
CA LYS A 27 0.15 -23.64 5.22
C LYS A 27 -0.30 -23.86 6.67
N ALA A 28 -0.59 -22.80 7.41
CA ALA A 28 -0.91 -22.87 8.83
C ALA A 28 -2.25 -23.61 9.08
N PRO A 29 -2.37 -24.39 10.16
CA PRO A 29 -3.64 -24.97 10.58
C PRO A 29 -4.65 -23.89 11.00
N PRO A 30 -5.98 -24.13 10.90
CA PRO A 30 -7.01 -23.13 11.20
C PRO A 30 -6.89 -22.46 12.57
N GLY A 31 -6.44 -23.20 13.60
CA GLY A 31 -6.26 -22.65 14.95
C GLY A 31 -5.08 -21.70 15.13
N VAL A 32 -4.10 -21.73 14.22
CA VAL A 32 -2.89 -20.89 14.26
C VAL A 32 -2.94 -19.78 13.20
N LYS A 33 -3.84 -19.90 12.21
CA LYS A 33 -4.01 -18.90 11.13
C LYS A 33 -4.35 -17.52 11.66
N SER A 34 -5.15 -17.41 12.72
CA SER A 34 -5.50 -16.11 13.32
C SER A 34 -4.28 -15.38 13.90
N GLU A 35 -3.41 -16.09 14.62
CA GLU A 35 -2.18 -15.52 15.19
C GLU A 35 -1.20 -15.10 14.10
N VAL A 36 -1.00 -15.95 13.09
CA VAL A 36 -0.13 -15.63 11.94
C VAL A 36 -0.68 -14.48 11.10
N LEU A 37 -2.01 -14.33 11.01
CA LEU A 37 -2.65 -13.19 10.36
C LEU A 37 -2.37 -11.88 11.11
N VAL A 38 -2.46 -11.88 12.44
CA VAL A 38 -2.13 -10.70 13.25
C VAL A 38 -0.66 -10.31 13.09
N GLU A 39 0.23 -11.29 13.03
CA GLU A 39 1.66 -11.07 12.72
C GLU A 39 1.85 -10.46 11.33
N ALA A 40 1.13 -10.97 10.32
CA ALA A 40 1.16 -10.46 8.94
C ALA A 40 0.66 -9.01 8.87
N GLU A 41 -0.43 -8.67 9.57
CA GLU A 41 -0.97 -7.31 9.63
C GLU A 41 0.01 -6.31 10.27
N LYS A 42 0.65 -6.73 11.38
CA LYS A 42 1.67 -5.91 12.04
C LYS A 42 2.85 -5.66 11.11
N LYS A 43 3.32 -6.70 10.41
CA LYS A 43 4.44 -6.59 9.48
C LYS A 43 4.09 -5.78 8.24
N LEU A 44 2.87 -5.91 7.72
CA LEU A 44 2.36 -5.09 6.62
C LEU A 44 2.35 -3.60 6.98
N LYS A 45 1.95 -3.26 8.21
CA LYS A 45 1.99 -1.87 8.68
C LYS A 45 3.42 -1.31 8.69
N GLU A 46 4.37 -2.09 9.21
CA GLU A 46 5.79 -1.73 9.20
C GLU A 46 6.32 -1.52 7.77
N VAL A 47 6.00 -2.42 6.84
CA VAL A 47 6.35 -2.30 5.42
C VAL A 47 5.78 -1.01 4.80
N ILE A 48 4.53 -0.66 5.10
CA ILE A 48 3.91 0.58 4.61
C ILE A 48 4.65 1.81 5.15
N ASP A 49 5.03 1.81 6.42
CA ASP A 49 5.74 2.93 7.03
C ASP A 49 7.18 3.05 6.49
N LEU A 50 7.88 1.93 6.29
CA LEU A 50 9.18 1.89 5.62
C LEU A 50 9.09 2.38 4.17
N LYS A 51 8.03 2.02 3.42
CA LYS A 51 7.79 2.51 2.06
C LYS A 51 7.60 4.02 2.01
N LYS A 52 6.91 4.60 3.00
CA LYS A 52 6.79 6.07 3.13
C LYS A 52 8.15 6.70 3.43
N GLY A 53 8.94 6.10 4.33
CA GLY A 53 10.30 6.53 4.63
C GLY A 53 11.21 6.51 3.39
N PHE A 54 11.19 5.41 2.64
CA PHE A 54 11.90 5.27 1.37
C PHE A 54 11.47 6.33 0.34
N SER A 55 10.16 6.57 0.20
CA SER A 55 9.63 7.61 -0.71
C SER A 55 10.08 9.02 -0.30
N LEU A 56 10.24 9.29 1.00
CA LEU A 56 10.75 10.57 1.51
C LEU A 56 12.25 10.71 1.27
N ALA A 57 13.03 9.66 1.59
CA ALA A 57 14.46 9.61 1.35
C ALA A 57 14.79 9.77 -0.15
N LEU A 58 13.97 9.21 -1.05
CA LEU A 58 14.09 9.39 -2.50
C LEU A 58 13.96 10.85 -2.94
N ARG A 59 13.17 11.67 -2.26
CA ARG A 59 13.06 13.12 -2.57
C ARG A 59 14.32 13.89 -2.18
N GLN A 60 15.14 13.35 -1.29
CA GLN A 60 16.36 13.99 -0.80
C GLN A 60 17.61 13.53 -1.58
N VAL A 61 17.48 12.55 -2.47
CA VAL A 61 18.57 12.14 -3.36
C VAL A 61 18.83 13.25 -4.38
N THR A 62 20.08 13.65 -4.51
CA THR A 62 20.51 14.72 -5.42
C THR A 62 21.20 14.19 -6.68
N ASP A 63 21.78 12.98 -6.61
CA ASP A 63 22.44 12.36 -7.76
C ASP A 63 21.43 11.75 -8.74
N ARG A 64 21.58 12.08 -10.02
CA ARG A 64 20.62 11.77 -11.09
C ARG A 64 20.56 10.29 -11.44
N GLU A 65 21.70 9.59 -11.40
CA GLU A 65 21.77 8.15 -11.65
C GLU A 65 21.13 7.35 -10.50
N ASP A 66 21.39 7.77 -9.26
CA ASP A 66 20.78 7.17 -8.08
C ASP A 66 19.27 7.43 -8.03
N ILE A 67 18.81 8.65 -8.37
CA ILE A 67 17.37 8.95 -8.46
C ILE A 67 16.67 7.99 -9.42
N LYS A 68 17.26 7.72 -10.59
CA LYS A 68 16.67 6.81 -11.58
C LYS A 68 16.57 5.39 -11.01
N THR A 69 17.67 4.89 -10.46
CA THR A 69 17.75 3.54 -9.89
C THR A 69 16.74 3.34 -8.75
N TYR A 70 16.69 4.28 -7.79
CA TYR A 70 15.78 4.16 -6.65
C TYR A 70 14.32 4.44 -7.00
N ARG A 71 14.03 5.19 -8.08
CA ARG A 71 12.66 5.30 -8.61
C ARG A 71 12.17 3.98 -9.18
N GLU A 72 12.98 3.31 -9.99
CA GLU A 72 12.65 1.99 -10.54
C GLU A 72 12.39 0.98 -9.39
N LYS A 73 13.25 0.98 -8.37
CA LYS A 73 13.01 0.18 -7.15
C LYS A 73 11.75 0.58 -6.40
N ASN A 74 11.46 1.88 -6.27
CA ASN A 74 10.26 2.36 -5.58
C ASN A 74 8.98 1.83 -6.26
N ASP A 75 8.95 1.78 -7.59
CA ASP A 75 7.81 1.29 -8.34
C ASP A 75 7.62 -0.22 -8.13
N VAL A 76 8.71 -0.99 -8.14
CA VAL A 76 8.71 -2.43 -7.82
C VAL A 76 8.20 -2.66 -6.39
N TYR A 77 8.72 -1.93 -5.41
CA TYR A 77 8.27 -2.04 -4.03
C TYR A 77 6.82 -1.61 -3.86
N ALA A 78 6.39 -0.53 -4.51
CA ALA A 78 4.99 -0.07 -4.45
C ALA A 78 4.03 -1.15 -4.98
N ALA A 79 4.34 -1.78 -6.11
CA ALA A 79 3.56 -2.87 -6.66
C ALA A 79 3.47 -4.06 -5.69
N ARG A 80 4.60 -4.46 -5.09
CA ARG A 80 4.64 -5.58 -4.15
C ARG A 80 3.88 -5.29 -2.86
N VAL A 81 3.99 -4.07 -2.31
CA VAL A 81 3.23 -3.64 -1.13
C VAL A 81 1.73 -3.69 -1.41
N GLU A 82 1.30 -3.26 -2.60
CA GLU A 82 -0.11 -3.30 -2.97
C GLU A 82 -0.63 -4.75 -3.09
N GLU A 83 0.14 -5.63 -3.73
CA GLU A 83 -0.17 -7.05 -3.83
C GLU A 83 -0.32 -7.70 -2.44
N LEU A 84 0.68 -7.55 -1.57
CA LEU A 84 0.64 -8.10 -0.22
C LEU A 84 -0.48 -7.52 0.63
N THR A 85 -0.81 -6.24 0.44
CA THR A 85 -1.97 -5.62 1.09
C THR A 85 -3.27 -6.31 0.70
N ARG A 86 -3.43 -6.65 -0.59
CA ARG A 86 -4.61 -7.37 -1.08
C ARG A 86 -4.65 -8.80 -0.54
N GLU A 87 -3.52 -9.50 -0.54
CA GLU A 87 -3.43 -10.87 -0.02
C GLU A 87 -3.75 -10.95 1.47
N VAL A 88 -3.19 -10.06 2.30
CA VAL A 88 -3.49 -10.02 3.75
C VAL A 88 -4.98 -9.74 4.00
N LYS A 89 -5.57 -8.80 3.26
CA LYS A 89 -7.02 -8.52 3.34
C LYS A 89 -7.87 -9.72 2.94
N TRP A 90 -7.47 -10.43 1.89
CA TRP A 90 -8.17 -11.62 1.44
C TRP A 90 -8.06 -12.74 2.47
N ALA A 91 -6.86 -12.99 3.01
CA ALA A 91 -6.64 -13.99 4.05
C ALA A 91 -7.40 -13.67 5.35
N LYS A 92 -7.56 -12.39 5.69
CA LYS A 92 -8.41 -11.94 6.80
C LYS A 92 -9.87 -12.28 6.55
N THR A 93 -10.39 -11.89 5.39
CA THR A 93 -11.78 -12.16 4.99
C THR A 93 -12.06 -13.67 4.98
N GLU A 94 -11.11 -14.47 4.51
CA GLU A 94 -11.20 -15.93 4.49
C GLU A 94 -11.18 -16.53 5.90
N THR A 95 -10.37 -16.00 6.80
CA THR A 95 -10.29 -16.44 8.20
C THR A 95 -11.56 -16.08 8.96
N ASP A 96 -12.08 -14.87 8.79
CA ASP A 96 -13.34 -14.42 9.39
C ASP A 96 -14.52 -15.27 8.89
N ARG A 97 -14.57 -15.54 7.58
CA ARG A 97 -15.56 -16.44 6.97
C ARG A 97 -15.46 -17.85 7.55
N ASN A 98 -14.26 -18.41 7.65
CA ASN A 98 -14.06 -19.74 8.21
C ASN A 98 -14.32 -19.81 9.71
N GLY A 99 -14.12 -18.72 10.47
CA GLY A 99 -14.54 -18.61 11.87
C GLY A 99 -16.07 -18.65 12.01
N LEU A 100 -16.78 -17.91 11.14
CA LEU A 100 -18.25 -17.92 11.05
C LEU A 100 -18.82 -19.30 10.68
N PHE A 101 -18.14 -20.08 9.84
CA PHE A 101 -18.58 -21.44 9.46
C PHE A 101 -18.04 -22.56 10.37
N GLY A 102 -16.91 -22.35 11.03
CA GLY A 102 -16.30 -23.31 11.96
C GLY A 102 -17.16 -23.51 13.21
N ASP A 103 -17.66 -22.40 13.77
CA ASP A 103 -18.64 -22.43 14.86
C ASP A 103 -20.01 -22.94 14.40
N ALA A 104 -20.40 -22.67 13.15
CA ALA A 104 -21.63 -23.21 12.58
C ALA A 104 -21.53 -24.74 12.39
N LYS A 105 -20.38 -25.30 12.00
CA LYS A 105 -20.19 -26.76 11.90
C LYS A 105 -20.09 -27.44 13.27
N ALA A 106 -19.47 -26.80 14.26
CA ALA A 106 -19.42 -27.32 15.62
C ALA A 106 -20.82 -27.31 16.30
N LYS A 107 -21.68 -26.34 15.98
CA LYS A 107 -23.08 -26.28 16.45
C LYS A 107 -24.09 -27.00 15.56
N ALA A 108 -23.78 -27.27 14.29
CA ALA A 108 -24.66 -28.00 13.35
C ALA A 108 -24.84 -29.48 13.72
N ALA A 109 -24.01 -30.02 14.62
CA ALA A 109 -24.25 -31.35 15.18
C ALA A 109 -25.51 -31.42 16.07
N LYS A 110 -26.18 -30.30 16.40
CA LYS A 110 -27.31 -30.32 17.35
C LYS A 110 -28.57 -29.54 17.03
N VAL A 111 -28.70 -28.79 15.92
CA VAL A 111 -29.95 -28.05 15.65
C VAL A 111 -30.31 -28.05 14.16
N PRO A 112 -31.55 -28.40 13.79
CA PRO A 112 -32.01 -28.25 12.40
C PRO A 112 -32.26 -26.76 12.12
N THR A 113 -31.34 -26.11 11.40
CA THR A 113 -31.50 -24.72 10.95
C THR A 113 -32.46 -24.67 9.76
N GLY A 114 -33.63 -24.07 9.96
CA GLY A 114 -34.62 -23.84 8.91
C GLY A 114 -34.20 -22.78 7.89
N ASN A 115 -34.75 -22.88 6.68
CA ASN A 115 -34.47 -22.04 5.50
C ASN A 115 -34.48 -20.52 5.77
N THR A 116 -35.27 -20.07 6.74
CA THR A 116 -35.46 -18.65 7.09
C THR A 116 -34.20 -18.01 7.69
N ASP A 117 -33.44 -18.73 8.51
CA ASP A 117 -32.19 -18.21 9.09
C ASP A 117 -31.08 -18.11 8.07
N MET A 118 -31.07 -19.00 7.06
CA MET A 118 -30.16 -18.90 5.92
C MET A 118 -30.47 -17.68 5.05
N LEU A 119 -31.75 -17.41 4.79
CA LEU A 119 -32.18 -16.26 3.99
C LEU A 119 -31.88 -14.92 4.69
N ASN A 120 -32.13 -14.82 5.99
CA ASN A 120 -31.82 -13.61 6.77
C ASN A 120 -30.31 -13.33 6.77
N LYS A 121 -29.48 -14.36 6.92
CA LYS A 121 -28.00 -14.20 6.87
C LYS A 121 -27.51 -13.84 5.48
N ALA A 122 -28.10 -14.39 4.42
CA ALA A 122 -27.76 -14.03 3.04
C ALA A 122 -28.06 -12.55 2.76
N GLN A 123 -29.20 -12.04 3.22
CA GLN A 123 -29.53 -10.61 3.12
C GLN A 123 -28.56 -9.73 3.91
N GLU A 124 -28.17 -10.13 5.11
CA GLU A 124 -27.20 -9.37 5.91
C GLU A 124 -25.83 -9.29 5.23
N LEU A 125 -25.39 -10.39 4.60
CA LEU A 125 -24.13 -10.46 3.86
C LEU A 125 -24.16 -9.59 2.60
N GLN A 126 -25.31 -9.55 1.91
CA GLN A 126 -25.53 -8.71 0.75
C GLN A 126 -25.48 -7.23 1.12
N GLY A 127 -26.08 -6.85 2.26
CA GLY A 127 -25.99 -5.49 2.80
C GLY A 127 -24.56 -5.06 3.12
N LYS A 128 -23.75 -5.93 3.76
CA LYS A 128 -22.33 -5.65 4.04
C LYS A 128 -21.48 -5.53 2.77
N THR A 129 -21.82 -6.30 1.72
CA THR A 129 -21.17 -6.21 0.42
C THR A 129 -21.47 -4.88 -0.27
N GLU A 130 -22.73 -4.42 -0.21
CA GLU A 130 -23.14 -3.14 -0.76
C GLU A 130 -22.43 -1.96 -0.06
N VAL A 131 -22.32 -2.03 1.28
CA VAL A 131 -21.56 -1.02 2.06
C VAL A 131 -20.08 -1.01 1.69
N SER A 132 -19.47 -2.18 1.48
CA SER A 132 -18.06 -2.29 1.08
C SER A 132 -17.82 -1.73 -0.32
N LEU A 133 -18.75 -1.95 -1.25
CA LEU A 133 -18.72 -1.35 -2.59
C LEU A 133 -18.80 0.18 -2.53
N LYS A 134 -19.73 0.73 -1.74
CA LYS A 134 -19.86 2.19 -1.53
C LYS A 134 -18.60 2.80 -0.91
N ASN A 135 -18.01 2.14 0.09
CA ASN A 135 -16.76 2.60 0.69
C ASN A 135 -15.59 2.58 -0.31
N THR A 136 -15.54 1.58 -1.17
CA THR A 136 -14.52 1.47 -2.23
C THR A 136 -14.70 2.55 -3.28
N GLN A 137 -15.94 2.83 -3.71
CA GLN A 137 -16.24 3.94 -4.62
C GLN A 137 -15.79 5.29 -4.04
N LYS A 138 -16.10 5.55 -2.76
CA LYS A 138 -15.68 6.78 -2.07
C LYS A 138 -14.15 6.90 -1.99
N MET A 139 -13.45 5.78 -1.77
CA MET A 139 -11.98 5.76 -1.77
C MET A 139 -11.38 6.07 -3.14
N ILE A 140 -12.02 5.58 -4.22
CA ILE A 140 -11.61 5.88 -5.60
C ILE A 140 -11.82 7.36 -5.92
N GLU A 141 -12.95 7.95 -5.51
CA GLU A 141 -13.19 9.39 -5.68
C GLU A 141 -12.16 10.23 -4.94
N ASN A 142 -11.91 9.93 -3.67
CA ASN A 142 -10.86 10.62 -2.89
C ASN A 142 -9.48 10.49 -3.55
N SER A 143 -9.18 9.32 -4.13
CA SER A 143 -7.91 9.09 -4.84
C SER A 143 -7.82 9.92 -6.13
N LYS A 144 -8.93 10.11 -6.85
CA LYS A 144 -8.99 10.98 -8.01
C LYS A 144 -8.80 12.44 -7.64
N GLU A 145 -9.42 12.92 -6.56
CA GLU A 145 -9.24 14.29 -6.08
C GLU A 145 -7.78 14.56 -5.68
N VAL A 146 -7.16 13.63 -4.93
CA VAL A 146 -5.74 13.74 -4.56
C VAL A 146 -4.85 13.69 -5.81
N ALA A 147 -5.16 12.86 -6.80
CA ALA A 147 -4.41 12.80 -8.06
C ALA A 147 -4.53 14.10 -8.87
N LEU A 148 -5.71 14.71 -8.93
CA LEU A 148 -5.93 16.00 -9.58
C LEU A 148 -5.16 17.13 -8.89
N ALA A 149 -5.25 17.22 -7.56
CA ALA A 149 -4.51 18.19 -6.77
C ALA A 149 -2.98 18.00 -6.89
N THR A 150 -2.52 16.74 -6.96
CA THR A 150 -1.10 16.42 -7.19
C THR A 150 -0.67 16.80 -8.62
N GLY A 151 -1.54 16.61 -9.62
CA GLY A 151 -1.28 17.01 -10.99
C GLY A 151 -1.14 18.53 -11.14
N GLU A 152 -1.99 19.32 -10.48
CA GLU A 152 -1.91 20.78 -10.49
C GLU A 152 -0.62 21.27 -9.81
N THR A 153 -0.28 20.74 -8.64
CA THR A 153 0.95 21.11 -7.92
C THR A 153 2.22 20.74 -8.70
N LEU A 154 2.26 19.59 -9.38
CA LEU A 154 3.37 19.22 -10.28
C LEU A 154 3.49 20.18 -11.47
N ARG A 155 2.36 20.64 -12.01
CA ARG A 155 2.33 21.59 -13.12
C ARG A 155 2.81 22.98 -12.68
N GLU A 156 2.45 23.42 -11.48
CA GLU A 156 2.97 24.64 -10.86
C GLU A 156 4.48 24.56 -10.62
N GLN A 157 4.97 23.45 -10.06
CA GLN A 157 6.41 23.22 -9.86
C GLN A 157 7.18 23.22 -11.17
N ARG A 158 6.64 22.62 -12.24
CA ARG A 158 7.24 22.70 -13.58
C ARG A 158 7.38 24.13 -14.07
N ASN A 159 6.36 24.97 -13.87
CA ASN A 159 6.40 26.37 -14.28
C ASN A 159 7.45 27.16 -13.47
N GLN A 160 7.59 26.89 -12.17
CA GLN A 160 8.63 27.48 -11.34
C GLN A 160 10.04 27.07 -11.80
N LEU A 161 10.26 25.80 -12.15
CA LEU A 161 11.55 25.34 -12.69
C LEU A 161 11.93 26.03 -14.01
N ASN A 162 10.97 26.24 -14.89
CA ASN A 162 11.21 26.98 -16.13
C ASN A 162 11.62 28.44 -15.84
N ALA A 163 10.92 29.11 -14.91
CA ALA A 163 11.27 30.48 -14.51
C ALA A 163 12.67 30.56 -13.87
N ILE A 164 13.03 29.60 -13.01
CA ILE A 164 14.38 29.52 -12.42
C ILE A 164 15.43 29.30 -13.52
N THR A 165 15.15 28.46 -14.49
CA THR A 165 16.08 28.17 -15.60
C THR A 165 16.33 29.43 -16.45
N GLU A 166 15.29 30.21 -16.74
CA GLU A 166 15.43 31.49 -17.44
C GLU A 166 16.23 32.52 -16.62
N GLU A 167 16.00 32.58 -15.30
CA GLU A 167 16.74 33.47 -14.40
C GLU A 167 18.22 33.09 -14.32
N VAL A 168 18.52 31.78 -14.26
CA VAL A 168 19.90 31.27 -14.28
C VAL A 168 20.59 31.60 -15.59
N MET A 169 19.93 31.44 -16.74
CA MET A 169 20.49 31.81 -18.03
C MET A 169 20.79 33.32 -18.13
N ARG A 170 19.93 34.18 -17.56
CA ARG A 170 20.21 35.62 -17.49
C ARG A 170 21.36 35.97 -16.56
N MET A 171 21.49 35.27 -15.43
CA MET A 171 22.62 35.43 -14.53
C MET A 171 23.92 35.02 -15.21
N ASP A 172 23.92 33.90 -15.95
CA ASP A 172 25.10 33.41 -16.66
C ASP A 172 25.54 34.38 -17.77
N ASP A 173 24.58 34.92 -18.54
CA ASP A 173 24.84 35.99 -19.51
C ASP A 173 25.37 37.29 -18.86
N GLY A 174 24.88 37.64 -17.67
CA GLY A 174 25.34 38.79 -16.90
C GLY A 174 26.77 38.61 -16.39
N VAL A 175 27.10 37.42 -15.88
CA VAL A 175 28.46 37.05 -15.43
C VAL A 175 29.43 36.96 -16.60
N ALA A 176 29.00 36.43 -17.74
CA ALA A 176 29.81 36.38 -18.96
C ALA A 176 30.14 37.78 -19.51
N ARG A 177 29.21 38.73 -19.39
CA ARG A 177 29.46 40.15 -19.74
C ARG A 177 30.32 40.88 -18.71
N ALA A 178 30.19 40.57 -17.43
CA ALA A 178 30.98 41.19 -16.37
C ALA A 178 32.46 40.75 -16.38
N ASN A 179 32.76 39.59 -16.98
CA ASN A 179 34.12 39.05 -17.14
C ASN A 179 34.82 39.46 -18.45
N LYS A 180 34.28 40.43 -19.20
CA LYS A 180 34.84 40.95 -20.45
C LYS A 180 35.20 42.43 -20.33
#